data_AF-A0A1C3HPD1-F1
#
_entry.id   AF-A0A1C3HPD1-F1
#
_cell.length_a   1.000
_cell.length_b   1.000
_cell.length_c   1.000
_cell.angle_alpha   90.00
_cell.angle_beta   90.00
_cell.angle_gamma   90.00
#
_symmetry.space_group_name_H-M   'P 1'
#
loop_
_entity.id
_entity.type
_entity.pdbx_description
1 polymer ?
#
loop_
_entity_poly.entity_id
_entity_poly.type
_entity_poly.pdbx_seq_one_letter_code
_entity_poly.pdbx_strand_id
1 'polypeptide(L)'
;MLFGFVTGIIAAILGNIISNQIVFGAFIIVLFPLTPAMLLAMLETETAGAAFSSRPLAHAISEIGTVNYIVALLIAGITFLIWWGVTHFWLEPALQQNLVGNLLEQAFSGKKSFSLPMVFYIYSFISSLSIMLLAFFNHHFYATFFPREGEDDEYGMDISDREGITATLAEHGVSAAPQAEKKAAEPLPDFSLLTDADTSNMGIETQKAFALALARADALLTSNKIDAGLELLAPFADENHDAAAYFPAYQRIYALKPQYDLLHRLIAAAARGHQPSFDLIRPELERIDPATLPADSVLPLAQFAARQQHYKTVLAITRQFAKNHPEHPQLIDNYILAARALAKIGAVDKAQQLLQQMLTRFPDHAKAAQIRHTLKLLQEKT
;
A
#
# COMPACT_ATOMS: atom_id res chain seq x y z
N MET A 1 -20.11 47.58 42.94
CA MET A 1 -19.11 46.60 43.44
C MET A 1 -19.27 45.22 42.80
N LEU A 2 -20.49 44.68 42.63
CA LEU A 2 -20.69 43.35 41.99
C LEU A 2 -20.17 43.26 40.54
N PHE A 3 -20.39 44.30 39.71
CA PHE A 3 -20.03 44.27 38.29
C PHE A 3 -18.51 44.20 38.04
N GLY A 4 -17.72 44.96 38.83
CA GLY A 4 -16.25 44.96 38.74
C GLY A 4 -15.60 43.69 39.32
N PHE A 5 -16.25 43.04 40.28
CA PHE A 5 -15.80 41.76 40.83
C PHE A 5 -16.02 40.61 39.85
N VAL A 6 -17.17 40.60 39.17
CA VAL A 6 -17.51 39.59 38.15
C VAL A 6 -16.61 39.74 36.92
N THR A 7 -16.37 40.95 36.42
CA THR A 7 -15.44 41.17 35.30
C THR A 7 -13.99 40.84 35.67
N GLY A 8 -13.55 41.13 36.89
CA GLY A 8 -12.23 40.78 37.39
C GLY A 8 -12.00 39.27 37.50
N ILE A 9 -12.99 38.52 37.98
CA ILE A 9 -12.92 37.05 38.05
C ILE A 9 -12.96 36.43 36.64
N ILE A 10 -13.79 36.94 35.74
CA ILE A 10 -13.83 36.49 34.35
C ILE A 10 -12.49 36.76 33.66
N ALA A 11 -11.92 37.96 33.82
CA ALA A 11 -10.60 38.30 33.26
C ALA A 11 -9.45 37.48 33.87
N ALA A 12 -9.49 37.18 35.17
CA ALA A 12 -8.48 36.34 35.83
C ALA A 12 -8.59 34.86 35.42
N ILE A 13 -9.81 34.34 35.27
CA ILE A 13 -10.05 32.97 34.78
C ILE A 13 -9.63 32.87 33.31
N LEU A 14 -10.04 33.82 32.45
CA LEU A 14 -9.61 33.85 31.04
C LEU A 14 -8.10 34.06 30.89
N GLY A 15 -7.50 34.97 31.65
CA GLY A 15 -6.06 35.24 31.59
C GLY A 15 -5.21 34.05 32.03
N ASN A 16 -5.65 33.31 33.05
CA ASN A 16 -4.95 32.12 33.53
C ASN A 16 -5.16 30.91 32.60
N ILE A 17 -6.33 30.81 31.96
CA ILE A 17 -6.59 29.82 30.91
C ILE A 17 -5.70 30.10 29.68
N ILE A 18 -5.65 31.33 29.18
CA ILE A 18 -4.87 31.71 27.99
C ILE A 18 -3.36 31.57 28.24
N SER A 19 -2.86 32.01 29.39
CA SER A 19 -1.44 31.89 29.74
C SER A 19 -0.98 30.44 29.91
N ASN A 20 -1.83 29.57 30.50
CA ASN A 20 -1.51 28.15 30.59
C ASN A 20 -1.65 27.45 29.24
N GLN A 21 -2.61 27.80 28.39
CA GLN A 21 -2.81 27.21 27.05
C GLN A 21 -1.59 27.39 26.14
N ILE A 22 -0.88 28.53 26.21
CA ILE A 22 0.32 28.78 25.40
C ILE A 22 1.50 27.91 25.86
N VAL A 23 1.71 27.79 27.18
CA VAL A 23 2.78 26.95 27.75
C VAL A 23 2.47 25.46 27.55
N PHE A 24 1.21 25.05 27.75
CA PHE A 24 0.75 23.69 27.46
C PHE A 24 0.82 23.36 25.97
N GLY A 25 0.48 24.33 25.12
CA GLY A 25 0.60 24.22 23.66
C GLY A 25 2.04 24.01 23.22
N ALA A 26 3.00 24.78 23.75
CA ALA A 26 4.41 24.59 23.47
C ALA A 26 4.95 23.24 23.98
N PHE A 27 4.49 22.78 25.15
CA PHE A 27 4.86 21.49 25.73
C PHE A 27 4.31 20.31 24.93
N ILE A 28 3.08 20.41 24.43
CA ILE A 28 2.46 19.46 23.51
C ILE A 28 3.21 19.48 22.16
N ILE A 29 3.54 20.64 21.60
CA ILE A 29 4.27 20.75 20.33
C ILE A 29 5.63 20.03 20.36
N VAL A 30 6.30 19.95 21.52
CA VAL A 30 7.60 19.28 21.63
C VAL A 30 7.46 17.79 21.99
N LEU A 31 6.55 17.43 22.88
CA LEU A 31 6.42 16.04 23.35
C LEU A 31 5.54 15.16 22.46
N PHE A 32 4.47 15.71 21.91
CA PHE A 32 3.53 15.00 21.03
C PHE A 32 4.17 14.43 19.74
N PRO A 33 5.15 15.10 19.11
CA PRO A 33 5.92 14.50 18.03
C PRO A 33 7.00 13.52 18.49
N LEU A 34 7.58 13.71 19.68
CA LEU A 34 8.62 12.84 20.22
C LEU A 34 8.08 11.55 20.85
N THR A 35 6.79 11.53 21.22
CA THR A 35 6.14 10.43 21.96
C THR A 35 6.42 9.03 21.40
N PRO A 36 6.31 8.75 20.08
CA PRO A 36 6.63 7.42 19.55
C PRO A 36 8.09 7.01 19.75
N ALA A 37 9.04 7.92 19.50
CA ALA A 37 10.46 7.65 19.70
C ALA A 37 10.81 7.52 21.19
N MET A 38 10.15 8.29 22.05
CA MET A 38 10.27 8.16 23.51
C MET A 38 9.75 6.81 24.00
N LEU A 39 8.60 6.38 23.49
CA LEU A 39 7.96 5.11 23.87
C LEU A 39 8.79 3.92 23.37
N LEU A 40 9.28 3.97 22.13
CA LEU A 40 10.20 2.97 21.59
C LEU A 40 11.51 2.91 22.39
N ALA A 41 12.14 4.06 22.66
CA ALA A 41 13.36 4.12 23.47
C ALA A 41 13.14 3.61 24.91
N MET A 42 11.97 3.82 25.51
CA MET A 42 11.62 3.25 26.81
C MET A 42 11.42 1.73 26.75
N LEU A 43 10.82 1.22 25.68
CA LEU A 43 10.62 -0.22 25.48
C LEU A 43 11.95 -0.95 25.24
N GLU A 44 12.85 -0.39 24.43
CA GLU A 44 14.16 -0.99 24.12
C GLU A 44 15.12 -1.01 25.31
N THR A 45 15.11 0.05 26.12
CA THR A 45 16.10 0.23 27.20
C THR A 45 15.55 -0.10 28.59
N GLU A 46 14.26 -0.44 28.67
CA GLU A 46 13.51 -0.73 29.90
C GLU A 46 13.60 0.36 31.00
N THR A 47 14.03 1.58 30.65
CA THR A 47 14.28 2.65 31.63
C THR A 47 13.56 3.94 31.25
N ALA A 48 12.87 4.54 32.23
CA ALA A 48 12.13 5.78 32.01
C ALA A 48 13.02 6.99 31.65
N GLY A 49 14.31 6.94 32.04
CA GLY A 49 15.28 7.98 31.70
C GLY A 49 15.67 8.00 30.22
N ALA A 50 15.52 6.88 29.52
CA ALA A 50 15.91 6.77 28.11
C ALA A 50 15.06 7.62 27.18
N ALA A 51 13.78 7.83 27.54
CA ALA A 51 12.84 8.70 26.84
C ALA A 51 13.37 10.13 26.61
N PHE A 52 14.26 10.61 27.49
CA PHE A 52 14.76 11.98 27.48
C PHE A 52 16.24 12.07 27.11
N SER A 53 16.84 10.96 26.68
CA SER A 53 18.26 10.87 26.38
C SER A 53 18.52 10.87 24.87
N SER A 54 19.51 11.63 24.43
CA SER A 54 19.74 11.91 23.01
C SER A 54 20.15 10.69 22.19
N ARG A 55 20.88 9.73 22.79
CA ARG A 55 21.37 8.54 22.09
C ARG A 55 20.26 7.51 21.81
N PRO A 56 19.50 7.01 22.80
CA PRO A 56 18.36 6.13 22.57
C PRO A 56 17.29 6.76 21.67
N LEU A 57 17.01 8.05 21.83
CA LEU A 57 16.03 8.73 20.97
C LEU A 57 16.50 8.79 19.50
N ALA A 58 17.77 9.08 19.25
CA ALA A 58 18.33 9.08 17.90
C ALA A 58 18.34 7.67 17.28
N HIS A 59 18.55 6.64 18.11
CA HIS A 59 18.47 5.25 17.68
C HIS A 59 17.05 4.86 17.29
N ALA A 60 16.06 5.12 18.16
CA ALA A 60 14.65 4.90 17.89
C ALA A 60 14.15 5.65 16.65
N ILE A 61 14.60 6.89 16.41
CA ILE A 61 14.24 7.65 15.18
C ILE A 61 14.87 7.03 13.93
N SER A 62 16.09 6.51 14.05
CA SER A 62 16.74 5.78 12.94
C SER A 62 16.01 4.49 12.64
N GLU A 63 15.57 3.77 13.66
CA GLU A 63 14.82 2.51 13.55
C GLU A 63 13.44 2.72 12.95
N ILE A 64 12.75 3.84 13.23
CA ILE A 64 11.48 4.18 12.58
C ILE A 64 11.68 4.58 11.09
N GLY A 65 12.92 4.82 10.66
CA GLY A 65 13.24 5.38 9.36
C GLY A 65 13.08 6.90 9.34
N THR A 66 14.20 7.61 9.19
CA THR A 66 14.25 9.08 9.33
C THR A 66 13.27 9.83 8.42
N VAL A 67 13.06 9.35 7.19
CA VAL A 67 12.13 9.97 6.23
C VAL A 67 10.68 9.77 6.67
N ASN A 68 10.31 8.55 7.06
CA ASN A 68 8.96 8.22 7.53
C ASN A 68 8.63 8.98 8.83
N TYR A 69 9.62 9.09 9.73
CA TYR A 69 9.49 9.89 10.94
C TYR A 69 9.22 11.37 10.63
N ILE A 70 9.98 11.98 9.71
CA ILE A 70 9.76 13.38 9.28
C ILE A 70 8.37 13.58 8.66
N VAL A 71 7.91 12.64 7.82
CA VAL A 71 6.57 12.70 7.23
C VAL A 71 5.48 12.62 8.31
N ALA A 72 5.62 11.70 9.26
CA ALA A 72 4.66 11.54 10.35
C ALA A 72 4.64 12.78 11.27
N LEU A 73 5.80 13.38 11.53
CA LEU A 73 5.93 14.66 12.24
C LEU A 73 5.19 15.80 11.54
N LEU A 74 5.32 15.91 10.20
CA LEU A 74 4.63 16.93 9.42
C LEU A 74 3.11 16.76 9.50
N ILE A 75 2.62 15.53 9.37
CA ILE A 75 1.18 15.23 9.43
C ILE A 75 0.64 15.55 10.83
N ALA A 76 1.31 15.09 11.90
CA ALA A 76 0.92 15.38 13.26
C ALA A 76 0.91 16.90 13.55
N GLY A 77 1.91 17.63 13.05
CA GLY A 77 1.97 19.09 13.15
C GLY A 77 0.80 19.78 12.44
N ILE A 78 0.46 19.36 11.22
CA ILE A 78 -0.67 19.90 10.47
C ILE A 78 -2.00 19.62 11.18
N THR A 79 -2.23 18.38 11.63
CA THR A 79 -3.46 18.01 12.36
C THR A 79 -3.60 18.81 13.64
N PHE A 80 -2.50 19.04 14.37
CA PHE A 80 -2.51 19.90 15.55
C PHE A 80 -2.84 21.36 15.19
N LEU A 81 -2.22 21.93 14.15
CA LEU A 81 -2.49 23.31 13.73
C LEU A 81 -3.96 23.51 13.32
N ILE A 82 -4.56 22.52 12.66
CA ILE A 82 -5.98 22.53 12.32
C ILE A 82 -6.82 22.49 13.59
N TRP A 83 -6.53 21.57 14.52
CA TRP A 83 -7.24 21.48 15.79
C TRP A 83 -7.15 22.78 16.60
N TRP A 84 -5.93 23.30 16.78
CA TRP A 84 -5.66 24.59 17.44
C TRP A 84 -6.40 25.74 16.76
N GLY A 85 -6.40 25.80 15.43
CA GLY A 85 -7.11 26.82 14.68
C GLY A 85 -8.62 26.77 14.92
N VAL A 86 -9.20 25.57 14.92
CA VAL A 86 -10.63 25.36 15.17
C VAL A 86 -11.00 25.68 16.62
N THR A 87 -10.17 25.30 17.59
CA THR A 87 -10.44 25.60 19.01
C THR A 87 -10.35 27.10 19.31
N HIS A 88 -9.28 27.77 18.86
CA HIS A 88 -9.05 29.17 19.20
C HIS A 88 -9.85 30.16 18.35
N PHE A 89 -9.99 29.93 17.04
CA PHE A 89 -10.65 30.92 16.17
C PHE A 89 -12.15 30.70 16.02
N TRP A 90 -12.66 29.51 16.31
CA TRP A 90 -14.08 29.18 16.13
C TRP A 90 -14.78 28.83 17.44
N LEU A 91 -14.28 27.83 18.16
CA LEU A 91 -14.96 27.30 19.35
C LEU A 91 -14.90 28.25 20.55
N GLU A 92 -13.74 28.83 20.87
CA GLU A 92 -13.58 29.77 21.98
C GLU A 92 -14.40 31.06 21.82
N PRO A 93 -14.38 31.77 20.67
CA PRO A 93 -15.19 32.97 20.48
C PRO A 93 -16.69 32.66 20.57
N ALA A 94 -17.13 31.53 20.00
CA ALA A 94 -18.51 31.08 20.09
C ALA A 94 -18.92 30.76 21.54
N LEU A 95 -18.03 30.14 22.32
CA LEU A 95 -18.25 29.90 23.73
C LEU A 95 -18.35 31.21 24.52
N GLN A 96 -17.42 32.14 24.30
CA GLN A 96 -17.37 33.42 25.02
C GLN A 96 -18.66 34.24 24.80
N GLN A 97 -19.13 34.34 23.55
CA GLN A 97 -20.37 35.05 23.23
C GLN A 97 -21.58 34.43 23.95
N ASN A 98 -21.70 33.10 23.90
CA ASN A 98 -22.82 32.39 24.55
C ASN A 98 -22.72 32.41 26.08
N LEU A 99 -21.52 32.30 26.65
CA LEU A 99 -21.31 32.39 28.10
C LEU A 99 -21.68 33.76 28.63
N VAL A 100 -21.17 34.83 28.01
CA VAL A 100 -21.42 36.20 28.44
C VAL A 100 -22.92 36.50 28.42
N GLY A 101 -23.63 36.13 27.35
CA GLY A 101 -25.08 36.31 27.25
C GLY A 101 -25.85 35.58 28.36
N ASN A 102 -25.56 34.29 28.58
CA ASN A 102 -26.24 33.49 29.60
C ASN A 102 -25.92 33.93 31.04
N LEU A 103 -24.69 34.38 31.31
CA LEU A 103 -24.29 34.88 32.64
C LEU A 103 -24.92 36.25 32.92
N LEU A 104 -25.03 37.14 31.91
CA LEU A 104 -25.77 38.39 32.02
C LEU A 104 -27.25 38.14 32.32
N GLU A 105 -27.88 37.22 31.60
CA GLU A 105 -29.28 36.85 31.84
C GLU A 105 -29.49 36.31 33.26
N GLN A 106 -28.60 35.43 33.75
CA GLN A 106 -28.66 34.95 35.14
C GLN A 106 -28.48 36.09 36.15
N ALA A 107 -27.54 37.01 35.92
CA ALA A 107 -27.31 38.16 36.80
C ALA A 107 -28.54 39.06 36.94
N PHE A 108 -29.34 39.21 35.88
CA PHE A 108 -30.56 40.01 35.88
C PHE A 108 -31.83 39.21 36.25
N SER A 109 -31.76 37.88 36.34
CA SER A 109 -32.91 37.01 36.64
C SER A 109 -33.36 36.99 38.12
N GLY A 110 -32.62 37.64 39.03
CA GLY A 110 -32.94 37.68 40.46
C GLY A 110 -32.71 36.36 41.24
N LYS A 111 -32.12 35.34 40.61
CA LYS A 111 -31.77 34.07 41.25
C LYS A 111 -30.62 34.23 42.25
N LYS A 112 -30.71 33.56 43.41
CA LYS A 112 -29.70 33.61 44.49
C LYS A 112 -28.45 32.75 44.22
N SER A 113 -28.47 31.88 43.21
CA SER A 113 -27.38 30.98 42.87
C SER A 113 -26.98 31.14 41.42
N PHE A 114 -25.68 31.29 41.17
CA PHE A 114 -25.10 31.27 39.84
C PHE A 114 -24.75 29.82 39.46
N SER A 115 -25.08 29.41 38.24
CA SER A 115 -24.71 28.10 37.72
C SER A 115 -24.11 28.26 36.33
N LEU A 116 -23.03 27.53 36.04
CA LEU A 116 -22.41 27.55 34.71
C LEU A 116 -23.43 27.09 33.65
N PRO A 117 -23.56 27.83 32.53
CA PRO A 117 -24.47 27.46 31.45
C PRO A 117 -24.14 26.10 30.85
N MET A 118 -25.16 25.38 30.36
CA MET A 118 -24.98 24.05 29.73
C MET A 118 -23.95 24.07 28.60
N VAL A 119 -23.87 25.18 27.85
CA VAL A 119 -22.89 25.41 26.77
C VAL A 119 -21.45 25.21 27.25
N PHE A 120 -21.14 25.58 28.50
CA PHE A 120 -19.81 25.37 29.08
C PHE A 120 -19.47 23.88 29.22
N TYR A 121 -20.41 23.06 29.68
CA TYR A 121 -20.20 21.62 29.84
C TYR A 121 -20.10 20.91 28.49
N ILE A 122 -20.94 21.31 27.52
CA ILE A 122 -20.88 20.79 26.15
C ILE A 122 -19.53 21.11 25.50
N TYR A 123 -19.07 22.35 25.63
CA TYR A 123 -17.75 22.74 25.15
C TYR A 123 -16.65 21.95 25.84
N SER A 124 -16.69 21.84 27.17
CA SER A 124 -15.67 21.11 27.94
C SER A 124 -15.61 19.63 27.53
N PHE A 125 -16.76 19.02 27.26
CA PHE A 125 -16.88 17.65 26.77
C PHE A 125 -16.30 17.49 25.37
N ILE A 126 -16.72 18.35 24.41
CA ILE A 126 -16.23 18.30 23.02
C ILE A 126 -14.73 18.56 22.96
N SER A 127 -14.23 19.54 23.71
CA SER A 127 -12.80 19.85 23.79
C SER A 127 -12.00 18.68 24.36
N SER A 128 -12.48 18.05 25.44
CA SER A 128 -11.83 16.88 26.04
C SER A 128 -11.84 15.67 25.09
N LEU A 129 -12.97 15.41 24.42
CA LEU A 129 -13.11 14.35 23.44
C LEU A 129 -12.15 14.57 22.25
N SER A 130 -12.04 15.81 21.79
CA SER A 130 -11.17 16.17 20.66
C SER A 130 -9.70 16.00 21.01
N ILE A 131 -9.27 16.39 22.22
CA ILE A 131 -7.90 16.17 22.71
C ILE A 131 -7.60 14.68 22.84
N MET A 132 -8.54 13.90 23.37
CA MET A 132 -8.39 12.45 23.50
C MET A 132 -8.25 11.78 22.14
N LEU A 133 -9.09 12.15 21.16
CA LEU A 133 -9.01 11.63 19.79
C LEU A 133 -7.70 12.03 19.11
N LEU A 134 -7.25 13.26 19.29
CA LEU A 134 -5.98 13.75 18.77
C LEU A 134 -4.81 12.96 19.36
N ALA A 135 -4.80 12.76 20.69
CA ALA A 135 -3.81 11.94 21.37
C ALA A 135 -3.84 10.49 20.92
N PHE A 136 -5.02 9.87 20.84
CA PHE A 136 -5.19 8.51 20.36
C PHE A 136 -4.65 8.35 18.94
N PHE A 137 -5.05 9.25 18.03
CA PHE A 137 -4.59 9.21 16.64
C PHE A 137 -3.07 9.35 16.59
N ASN A 138 -2.48 10.34 17.27
CA ASN A 138 -1.03 10.50 17.27
C ASN A 138 -0.30 9.25 17.81
N HIS A 139 -0.75 8.64 18.91
CA HIS A 139 -0.08 7.44 19.46
C HIS A 139 -0.14 6.24 18.50
N HIS A 140 -1.23 6.08 17.74
CA HIS A 140 -1.42 4.93 16.85
C HIS A 140 -1.00 5.21 15.41
N PHE A 141 -0.87 6.47 15.01
CA PHE A 141 -0.49 6.88 13.66
C PHE A 141 0.96 6.52 13.35
N TYR A 142 1.89 6.61 14.31
CA TYR A 142 3.28 6.22 14.05
C TYR A 142 3.45 4.71 13.86
N ALA A 143 2.56 3.88 14.42
CA ALA A 143 2.57 2.44 14.18
C ALA A 143 2.35 2.08 12.69
N THR A 144 1.71 2.94 11.91
CA THR A 144 1.55 2.73 10.46
C THR A 144 2.79 3.08 9.64
N PHE A 145 3.77 3.78 10.24
CA PHE A 145 5.02 4.21 9.61
C PHE A 145 6.26 3.48 10.11
N PHE A 146 6.11 2.56 11.07
CA PHE A 146 7.17 1.63 11.45
C PHE A 146 7.66 0.90 10.19
N PRO A 147 8.97 0.82 9.96
CA PRO A 147 9.48 0.01 8.87
C PRO A 147 9.08 -1.42 9.15
N ARG A 148 8.43 -2.04 8.17
CA ARG A 148 8.40 -3.49 8.06
C ARG A 148 9.81 -3.92 7.66
N GLU A 149 10.69 -4.11 8.62
CA GLU A 149 11.90 -4.90 8.38
C GLU A 149 11.45 -6.35 8.13
N GLY A 150 11.52 -6.80 6.87
CA GLY A 150 11.11 -8.14 6.43
C GLY A 150 9.58 -8.36 6.42
N GLU A 151 8.91 -8.68 5.32
CA GLU A 151 8.98 -9.98 4.67
C GLU A 151 10.33 -10.67 4.86
N ASP A 152 10.50 -11.29 6.04
CA ASP A 152 11.42 -12.40 6.36
C ASP A 152 11.42 -12.59 7.90
N ASP A 153 10.56 -13.50 8.37
CA ASP A 153 10.80 -14.50 9.43
C ASP A 153 11.65 -14.16 10.69
N GLU A 154 11.24 -13.30 11.63
CA GLU A 154 11.83 -13.37 13.00
C GLU A 154 11.05 -12.74 14.17
N TYR A 155 9.72 -12.58 14.09
CA TYR A 155 8.88 -12.28 15.28
C TYR A 155 7.57 -13.09 15.30
N GLY A 156 7.66 -14.35 14.86
CA GLY A 156 6.68 -15.35 15.27
C GLY A 156 7.11 -15.88 16.63
N MET A 157 6.23 -15.82 17.63
CA MET A 157 6.37 -16.65 18.83
C MET A 157 6.72 -18.07 18.39
N ASP A 158 7.89 -18.58 18.85
CA ASP A 158 8.35 -19.92 18.52
C ASP A 158 7.19 -20.90 18.76
N ILE A 159 6.97 -21.80 17.80
CA ILE A 159 5.89 -22.80 17.87
C ILE A 159 6.01 -23.58 19.19
N SER A 160 7.25 -23.77 19.67
CA SER A 160 7.57 -24.39 20.95
C SER A 160 7.06 -23.59 22.17
N ASP A 161 7.18 -22.26 22.15
CA ASP A 161 6.66 -21.40 23.22
C ASP A 161 5.13 -21.34 23.22
N ARG A 162 4.52 -21.39 22.03
CA ARG A 162 3.06 -21.43 21.87
C ARG A 162 2.49 -22.76 22.34
N GLU A 163 3.20 -23.85 22.11
CA GLU A 163 2.89 -25.18 22.64
C GLU A 163 3.10 -25.27 24.16
N GLY A 164 4.13 -24.61 24.70
CA GLY A 164 4.35 -24.52 26.15
C GLY A 164 3.26 -23.74 26.90
N ILE A 165 2.78 -22.63 26.32
CA ILE A 165 1.68 -21.84 26.89
C ILE A 165 0.36 -22.58 26.79
N THR A 166 0.10 -23.29 25.69
CA THR A 166 -1.13 -24.09 25.54
C THR A 166 -1.12 -25.34 26.42
N ALA A 167 0.04 -25.96 26.65
CA ALA A 167 0.19 -27.08 27.58
C ALA A 167 0.00 -26.66 29.05
N THR A 168 0.57 -25.52 29.46
CA THR A 168 0.43 -24.99 30.83
C THR A 168 -1.00 -24.53 31.15
N LEU A 169 -1.72 -23.98 30.16
CA LEU A 169 -3.14 -23.63 30.26
C LEU A 169 -4.06 -24.87 30.32
N ALA A 170 -3.71 -25.94 29.60
CA ALA A 170 -4.42 -27.21 29.66
C ALA A 170 -4.19 -27.93 31.01
N GLU A 171 -2.99 -27.84 31.58
CA GLU A 171 -2.63 -28.41 32.89
C GLU A 171 -3.36 -27.70 34.05
N HIS A 172 -3.65 -26.40 33.92
CA HIS A 172 -4.43 -25.61 34.90
C HIS A 172 -5.95 -25.71 34.73
N GLY A 173 -6.45 -26.66 33.92
CA GLY A 173 -7.89 -26.93 33.80
C GLY A 173 -8.67 -25.87 33.03
N VAL A 174 -8.00 -24.94 32.35
CA VAL A 174 -8.64 -24.06 31.37
C VAL A 174 -8.80 -24.85 30.07
N SER A 175 -9.71 -25.82 30.10
CA SER A 175 -10.15 -26.51 28.89
C SER A 175 -10.76 -25.48 27.95
N ALA A 176 -10.17 -25.29 26.78
CA ALA A 176 -10.89 -24.71 25.66
C ALA A 176 -12.23 -25.45 25.54
N ALA A 177 -13.31 -24.68 25.61
CA ALA A 177 -14.68 -25.14 25.61
C ALA A 177 -14.96 -26.08 24.41
N PRO A 178 -16.03 -26.90 24.49
CA PRO A 178 -16.30 -27.97 23.54
C PRO A 178 -16.32 -27.43 22.11
N GLN A 179 -15.79 -28.22 21.18
CA GLN A 179 -15.94 -28.04 19.73
C GLN A 179 -17.43 -27.97 19.36
N ALA A 180 -18.05 -26.81 19.53
CA ALA A 180 -19.00 -26.33 18.55
C ALA A 180 -18.17 -26.02 17.33
N GLU A 181 -18.56 -26.53 16.15
CA GLU A 181 -18.09 -26.01 14.88
C GLU A 181 -18.19 -24.47 14.92
N LYS A 182 -17.08 -23.79 15.25
CA LYS A 182 -16.94 -22.37 14.97
C LYS A 182 -16.93 -22.32 13.46
N LYS A 183 -18.10 -22.06 12.88
CA LYS A 183 -18.23 -21.46 11.56
C LYS A 183 -17.22 -20.31 11.59
N ALA A 184 -16.08 -20.50 10.91
CA ALA A 184 -15.03 -19.49 10.86
C ALA A 184 -15.73 -18.18 10.53
N ALA A 185 -15.51 -17.13 11.34
CA ALA A 185 -16.10 -15.83 11.08
C ALA A 185 -15.86 -15.52 9.59
N GLU A 186 -16.93 -15.27 8.83
CA GLU A 186 -16.79 -15.09 7.40
C GLU A 186 -15.76 -13.98 7.14
N PRO A 187 -14.75 -14.22 6.28
CA PRO A 187 -13.77 -13.20 5.98
C PRO A 187 -14.50 -11.96 5.45
N LEU A 188 -14.08 -10.78 5.89
CA LEU A 188 -14.59 -9.52 5.36
C LEU A 188 -13.96 -9.24 3.98
N PRO A 189 -14.60 -8.42 3.13
CA PRO A 189 -13.99 -8.00 1.88
C PRO A 189 -12.71 -7.20 2.14
N ASP A 190 -11.60 -7.64 1.56
CA ASP A 190 -10.30 -6.96 1.66
C ASP A 190 -9.88 -6.41 0.29
N PHE A 191 -10.01 -5.10 0.12
CA PHE A 191 -9.65 -4.42 -1.14
C PHE A 191 -8.15 -4.39 -1.42
N SER A 192 -7.29 -4.63 -0.42
CA SER A 192 -5.85 -4.74 -0.65
C SER A 192 -5.52 -5.91 -1.58
N LEU A 193 -6.38 -6.93 -1.64
CA LEU A 193 -6.24 -8.06 -2.55
C LEU A 193 -6.47 -7.69 -4.03
N LEU A 194 -6.92 -6.46 -4.31
CA LEU A 194 -7.18 -5.95 -5.65
C LEU A 194 -6.09 -4.99 -6.16
N THR A 195 -4.97 -4.83 -5.45
CA THR A 195 -3.92 -3.87 -5.83
C THR A 195 -3.37 -4.12 -7.25
N ASP A 196 -3.23 -5.39 -7.64
CA ASP A 196 -2.73 -5.78 -8.97
C ASP A 196 -3.84 -6.01 -10.01
N ALA A 197 -5.09 -5.71 -9.67
CA ALA A 197 -6.23 -5.79 -10.57
C ALA A 197 -6.44 -4.47 -11.32
N ASP A 198 -6.72 -4.55 -12.63
CA ASP A 198 -7.26 -3.41 -13.37
C ASP A 198 -8.74 -3.18 -13.02
N THR A 199 -8.96 -2.46 -11.91
CA THR A 199 -10.30 -2.17 -11.38
C THR A 199 -11.02 -1.02 -12.09
N SER A 200 -10.41 -0.41 -13.11
CA SER A 200 -10.93 0.80 -13.79
C SER A 200 -12.35 0.64 -14.33
N ASN A 201 -12.71 -0.57 -14.77
CA ASN A 201 -14.03 -0.90 -15.32
C ASN A 201 -14.91 -1.70 -14.34
N MET A 202 -14.48 -1.92 -13.10
CA MET A 202 -15.26 -2.66 -12.10
C MET A 202 -16.05 -1.71 -11.19
N GLY A 203 -17.37 -1.94 -11.09
CA GLY A 203 -18.20 -1.26 -10.08
C GLY A 203 -17.82 -1.67 -8.65
N ILE A 204 -18.06 -0.79 -7.68
CA ILE A 204 -17.68 -1.01 -6.26
C ILE A 204 -18.30 -2.30 -5.69
N GLU A 205 -19.54 -2.63 -6.04
CA GLU A 205 -20.16 -3.88 -5.57
C GLU A 205 -19.51 -5.13 -6.17
N THR A 206 -19.06 -5.07 -7.44
CA THR A 206 -18.27 -6.14 -8.07
C THR A 206 -16.91 -6.27 -7.39
N GLN A 207 -16.25 -5.14 -7.08
CA GLN A 207 -14.98 -5.15 -6.36
C GLN A 207 -15.14 -5.77 -4.97
N LYS A 208 -16.20 -5.43 -4.22
CA LYS A 208 -16.50 -6.05 -2.90
C LYS A 208 -16.70 -7.55 -3.02
N ALA A 209 -17.53 -7.99 -3.97
CA ALA A 209 -17.81 -9.40 -4.18
C ALA A 209 -16.53 -10.17 -4.56
N PHE A 210 -15.69 -9.58 -5.40
CA PHE A 210 -14.44 -10.18 -5.83
C PHE A 210 -13.40 -10.22 -4.69
N ALA A 211 -13.20 -9.12 -3.97
CA ALA A 211 -12.33 -9.05 -2.78
C ALA A 211 -12.74 -10.06 -1.71
N LEU A 212 -14.05 -10.20 -1.46
CA LEU A 212 -14.59 -11.20 -0.55
C LEU A 212 -14.29 -12.64 -1.02
N ALA A 213 -14.45 -12.91 -2.32
CA ALA A 213 -14.15 -14.22 -2.89
C ALA A 213 -12.64 -14.55 -2.78
N LEU A 214 -11.77 -13.57 -3.02
CA LEU A 214 -10.32 -13.72 -2.83
C LEU A 214 -9.96 -14.02 -1.38
N ALA A 215 -10.49 -13.25 -0.42
CA ALA A 215 -10.22 -13.48 1.00
C ALA A 215 -10.71 -14.87 1.47
N ARG A 216 -11.86 -15.33 0.97
CA ARG A 216 -12.38 -16.69 1.22
C ARG A 216 -11.50 -17.76 0.58
N ALA A 217 -11.04 -17.54 -0.64
CA ALA A 217 -10.14 -18.46 -1.33
C ALA A 217 -8.81 -18.57 -0.58
N ASP A 218 -8.19 -17.45 -0.20
CA ASP A 218 -6.91 -17.43 0.52
C ASP A 218 -7.00 -18.12 1.89
N ALA A 219 -8.13 -17.96 2.61
CA ALA A 219 -8.39 -18.70 3.84
C ALA A 219 -8.49 -20.22 3.60
N LEU A 220 -9.13 -20.65 2.51
CA LEU A 220 -9.22 -22.06 2.13
C LEU A 220 -7.85 -22.62 1.70
N LEU A 221 -7.08 -21.86 0.92
CA LEU A 221 -5.73 -22.25 0.49
C LEU A 221 -4.79 -22.39 1.69
N THR A 222 -4.83 -21.45 2.64
CA THR A 222 -4.06 -21.51 3.89
C THR A 222 -4.47 -22.70 4.76
N SER A 223 -5.74 -23.09 4.72
CA SER A 223 -6.27 -24.26 5.43
C SER A 223 -6.04 -25.58 4.70
N ASN A 224 -5.18 -25.61 3.67
CA ASN A 224 -4.89 -26.76 2.81
C ASN A 224 -6.12 -27.35 2.08
N LYS A 225 -7.20 -26.56 1.92
CA LYS A 225 -8.39 -26.92 1.15
C LYS A 225 -8.26 -26.40 -0.28
N ILE A 226 -7.22 -26.87 -0.97
CA ILE A 226 -6.79 -26.32 -2.26
C ILE A 226 -7.89 -26.40 -3.32
N ASP A 227 -8.54 -27.55 -3.49
CA ASP A 227 -9.57 -27.71 -4.52
C ASP A 227 -10.78 -26.80 -4.28
N ALA A 228 -11.20 -26.62 -3.02
CA ALA A 228 -12.30 -25.72 -2.68
C ALA A 228 -11.95 -24.25 -2.92
N GLY A 229 -10.70 -23.85 -2.62
CA GLY A 229 -10.21 -22.50 -2.93
C GLY A 229 -10.16 -22.23 -4.43
N LEU A 230 -9.70 -23.21 -5.22
CA LEU A 230 -9.66 -23.10 -6.68
C LEU A 230 -11.05 -23.08 -7.31
N GLU A 231 -11.99 -23.91 -6.82
CA GLU A 231 -13.38 -23.91 -7.28
C GLU A 231 -14.06 -22.55 -7.02
N LEU A 232 -13.73 -21.91 -5.89
CA LEU A 232 -14.24 -20.57 -5.58
C LEU A 232 -13.70 -19.49 -6.53
N LEU A 233 -12.46 -19.61 -6.99
CA LEU A 233 -11.83 -18.65 -7.90
C LEU A 233 -12.13 -18.91 -9.38
N ALA A 234 -12.48 -20.14 -9.76
CA ALA A 234 -12.71 -20.55 -11.15
C ALA A 234 -13.68 -19.63 -11.93
N PRO A 235 -14.80 -19.14 -11.36
CA PRO A 235 -15.72 -18.24 -12.08
C PRO A 235 -15.09 -16.90 -12.49
N PHE A 236 -14.05 -16.45 -11.78
CA PHE A 236 -13.36 -15.18 -12.06
C PHE A 236 -12.22 -15.34 -13.07
N ALA A 237 -11.87 -16.58 -13.43
CA ALA A 237 -10.81 -16.91 -14.38
C ALA A 237 -11.39 -17.65 -15.61
N ASP A 238 -12.50 -17.15 -16.14
CA ASP A 238 -13.17 -17.68 -17.33
C ASP A 238 -12.88 -16.81 -18.58
N GLU A 239 -13.53 -17.13 -19.69
CA GLU A 239 -13.38 -16.40 -20.96
C GLU A 239 -14.08 -15.02 -20.96
N ASN A 240 -15.03 -14.81 -20.05
CA ASN A 240 -15.85 -13.60 -19.99
C ASN A 240 -15.20 -12.51 -19.12
N HIS A 241 -14.31 -12.91 -18.21
CA HIS A 241 -13.61 -12.01 -17.31
C HIS A 241 -12.22 -11.66 -17.85
N ASP A 242 -11.98 -10.35 -17.99
CA ASP A 242 -10.68 -9.84 -18.42
C ASP A 242 -9.59 -10.25 -17.41
N ALA A 243 -8.56 -10.95 -17.90
CA ALA A 243 -7.43 -11.41 -17.10
C ALA A 243 -6.64 -10.28 -16.43
N ALA A 244 -6.65 -9.05 -16.97
CA ALA A 244 -6.04 -7.90 -16.28
C ALA A 244 -6.89 -7.44 -15.09
N ALA A 245 -8.21 -7.40 -15.28
CA ALA A 245 -9.14 -6.95 -14.25
C ALA A 245 -9.24 -7.96 -13.10
N TYR A 246 -9.31 -9.26 -13.42
CA TYR A 246 -9.41 -10.33 -12.42
C TYR A 246 -8.06 -11.00 -12.13
N PHE A 247 -6.95 -10.31 -12.42
CA PHE A 247 -5.59 -10.83 -12.28
C PHE A 247 -5.31 -11.53 -10.93
N PRO A 248 -5.75 -11.02 -9.76
CA PRO A 248 -5.53 -11.71 -8.49
C PRO A 248 -6.04 -13.16 -8.44
N ALA A 249 -7.14 -13.47 -9.14
CA ALA A 249 -7.64 -14.84 -9.24
C ALA A 249 -6.75 -15.69 -10.17
N TYR A 250 -6.38 -15.13 -11.33
CA TYR A 250 -5.46 -15.77 -12.26
C TYR A 250 -4.12 -16.10 -11.60
N GLN A 251 -3.56 -15.19 -10.81
CA GLN A 251 -2.30 -15.40 -10.09
C GLN A 251 -2.35 -16.62 -9.16
N ARG A 252 -3.41 -16.73 -8.34
CA ARG A 252 -3.58 -17.83 -7.39
C ARG A 252 -3.83 -19.16 -8.09
N ILE A 253 -4.71 -19.17 -9.09
CA ILE A 253 -5.02 -20.40 -9.85
C ILE A 253 -3.78 -20.86 -10.62
N TYR A 254 -3.11 -19.95 -11.32
CA TYR A 254 -1.97 -20.28 -12.17
C TYR A 254 -0.75 -20.76 -11.36
N ALA A 255 -0.53 -20.20 -10.16
CA ALA A 255 0.53 -20.67 -9.26
C ALA A 255 0.32 -22.13 -8.79
N LEU A 256 -0.93 -22.57 -8.65
CA LEU A 256 -1.28 -23.90 -8.15
C LEU A 256 -1.52 -24.92 -9.26
N LYS A 257 -2.18 -24.52 -10.35
CA LYS A 257 -2.53 -25.35 -11.50
C LYS A 257 -2.29 -24.54 -12.78
N PRO A 258 -1.03 -24.45 -13.26
CA PRO A 258 -0.73 -23.79 -14.52
C PRO A 258 -1.41 -24.54 -15.67
N GLN A 259 -2.25 -23.83 -16.42
CA GLN A 259 -3.01 -24.37 -17.55
C GLN A 259 -2.78 -23.53 -18.80
N TYR A 260 -2.84 -24.16 -19.96
CA TYR A 260 -2.58 -23.53 -21.24
C TYR A 260 -3.54 -22.36 -21.54
N ASP A 261 -4.83 -22.53 -21.24
CA ASP A 261 -5.84 -21.49 -21.49
C ASP A 261 -5.63 -20.26 -20.60
N LEU A 262 -5.25 -20.46 -19.33
CA LEU A 262 -4.92 -19.37 -18.41
C LEU A 262 -3.67 -18.62 -18.87
N LEU A 263 -2.63 -19.35 -19.28
CA LEU A 263 -1.42 -18.76 -19.84
C LEU A 263 -1.75 -17.90 -21.06
N HIS A 264 -2.59 -18.38 -21.97
CA HIS A 264 -2.95 -17.63 -23.17
C HIS A 264 -3.66 -16.32 -22.85
N ARG A 265 -4.57 -16.30 -21.86
CA ARG A 265 -5.25 -15.07 -21.42
C ARG A 265 -4.30 -14.10 -20.70
N LEU A 266 -3.38 -14.63 -19.89
CA LEU A 266 -2.32 -13.82 -19.27
C LEU A 266 -1.36 -13.23 -20.31
N ILE A 267 -1.03 -13.97 -21.37
CA ILE A 267 -0.26 -13.48 -22.52
C ILE A 267 -1.00 -12.31 -23.20
N ALA A 268 -2.30 -12.44 -23.42
CA ALA A 268 -3.10 -11.37 -24.03
C ALA A 268 -3.18 -10.12 -23.13
N ALA A 269 -3.32 -10.28 -21.82
CA ALA A 269 -3.28 -9.17 -20.86
C ALA A 269 -1.89 -8.49 -20.84
N ALA A 270 -0.82 -9.28 -20.77
CA ALA A 270 0.56 -8.78 -20.82
C ALA A 270 0.85 -8.04 -22.14
N ALA A 271 0.37 -8.54 -23.28
CA ALA A 271 0.52 -7.91 -24.58
C ALA A 271 -0.21 -6.55 -24.68
N ARG A 272 -1.31 -6.37 -23.94
CA ARG A 272 -2.01 -5.07 -23.78
C ARG A 272 -1.29 -4.12 -22.81
N GLY A 273 -0.24 -4.57 -22.13
CA GLY A 273 0.58 -3.76 -21.23
C GLY A 273 0.30 -3.98 -19.74
N HIS A 274 -0.44 -5.02 -19.35
CA HIS A 274 -0.67 -5.33 -17.94
C HIS A 274 0.60 -5.91 -17.30
N GLN A 275 1.30 -5.08 -16.52
CA GLN A 275 2.59 -5.40 -15.89
C GLN A 275 2.53 -6.66 -14.98
N PRO A 276 1.57 -6.79 -14.04
CA PRO A 276 1.51 -7.96 -13.16
C PRO A 276 1.36 -9.27 -13.93
N SER A 277 0.55 -9.28 -15.01
CA SER A 277 0.41 -10.46 -15.87
C SER A 277 1.72 -10.84 -16.56
N PHE A 278 2.47 -9.85 -17.05
CA PHE A 278 3.76 -10.10 -17.69
C PHE A 278 4.77 -10.68 -16.69
N ASP A 279 4.86 -10.11 -15.49
CA ASP A 279 5.83 -10.54 -14.48
C ASP A 279 5.57 -11.99 -14.02
N LEU A 280 4.30 -12.36 -13.89
CA LEU A 280 3.88 -13.72 -13.54
C LEU A 280 4.30 -14.75 -14.59
N ILE A 281 4.10 -14.46 -15.89
CA ILE A 281 4.36 -15.43 -16.97
C ILE A 281 5.77 -15.34 -17.55
N ARG A 282 6.56 -14.32 -17.21
CA ARG A 282 7.92 -14.10 -17.75
C ARG A 282 8.80 -15.36 -17.70
N PRO A 283 8.87 -16.12 -16.59
CA PRO A 283 9.69 -17.34 -16.54
C PRO A 283 9.28 -18.39 -17.57
N GLU A 284 7.98 -18.49 -17.86
CA GLU A 284 7.47 -19.39 -18.89
C GLU A 284 7.76 -18.86 -20.29
N LEU A 285 7.63 -17.55 -20.52
CA LEU A 285 7.97 -16.92 -21.82
C LEU A 285 9.43 -17.13 -22.22
N GLU A 286 10.35 -17.27 -21.27
CA GLU A 286 11.76 -17.59 -21.58
C GLU A 286 11.98 -19.03 -22.06
N ARG A 287 11.04 -19.94 -21.71
CA ARG A 287 11.14 -21.37 -21.98
C ARG A 287 10.18 -21.85 -23.06
N ILE A 288 9.13 -21.09 -23.33
CA ILE A 288 8.07 -21.44 -24.26
C ILE A 288 8.61 -21.64 -25.68
N ASP A 289 7.98 -22.54 -26.42
CA ASP A 289 8.19 -22.60 -27.87
C ASP A 289 7.54 -21.36 -28.51
N PRO A 290 8.30 -20.49 -29.19
CA PRO A 290 7.73 -19.30 -29.83
C PRO A 290 6.67 -19.62 -30.87
N ALA A 291 6.64 -20.85 -31.40
CA ALA A 291 5.61 -21.29 -32.33
C ALA A 291 4.22 -21.37 -31.69
N THR A 292 4.12 -21.51 -30.36
CA THR A 292 2.85 -21.57 -29.65
C THR A 292 2.34 -20.19 -29.22
N LEU A 293 3.16 -19.14 -29.39
CA LEU A 293 2.74 -17.77 -29.08
C LEU A 293 1.87 -17.20 -30.21
N PRO A 294 0.82 -16.44 -29.88
CA PRO A 294 0.06 -15.70 -30.89
C PRO A 294 0.97 -14.67 -31.58
N ALA A 295 1.00 -14.69 -32.92
CA ALA A 295 1.90 -13.85 -33.71
C ALA A 295 1.76 -12.35 -33.39
N ASP A 296 0.52 -11.88 -33.22
CA ASP A 296 0.20 -10.48 -32.89
C ASP A 296 0.65 -10.06 -31.49
N SER A 297 0.83 -11.02 -30.57
CA SER A 297 1.28 -10.75 -29.19
C SER A 297 2.80 -10.67 -29.07
N VAL A 298 3.56 -11.24 -30.02
CA VAL A 298 5.03 -11.31 -29.93
C VAL A 298 5.66 -9.93 -29.89
N LEU A 299 5.28 -9.01 -30.78
CA LEU A 299 5.88 -7.68 -30.82
C LEU A 299 5.56 -6.85 -29.55
N PRO A 300 4.29 -6.72 -29.11
CA PRO A 300 3.98 -6.00 -27.88
C PRO A 300 4.70 -6.57 -26.65
N LEU A 301 4.73 -7.90 -26.49
CA LEU A 301 5.44 -8.55 -25.37
C LEU A 301 6.95 -8.30 -25.43
N ALA A 302 7.54 -8.37 -26.62
CA ALA A 302 8.96 -8.09 -26.79
C ALA A 302 9.28 -6.62 -26.49
N GLN A 303 8.43 -5.68 -26.91
CA GLN A 303 8.59 -4.26 -26.57
C GLN A 303 8.50 -4.04 -25.06
N PHE A 304 7.54 -4.70 -24.41
CA PHE A 304 7.35 -4.62 -22.97
C PHE A 304 8.56 -5.17 -22.21
N ALA A 305 9.01 -6.37 -22.57
CA ALA A 305 10.22 -6.99 -22.02
C ALA A 305 11.47 -6.11 -22.24
N ALA A 306 11.61 -5.49 -23.41
CA ALA A 306 12.74 -4.62 -23.72
C ALA A 306 12.76 -3.34 -22.87
N ARG A 307 11.59 -2.74 -22.56
CA ARG A 307 11.48 -1.57 -21.68
C ARG A 307 11.94 -1.89 -20.26
N GLN A 308 11.64 -3.10 -19.80
CA GLN A 308 12.06 -3.63 -18.50
C GLN A 308 13.46 -4.25 -18.50
N GLN A 309 14.21 -4.13 -19.61
CA GLN A 309 15.56 -4.70 -19.75
C GLN A 309 15.64 -6.23 -19.67
N HIS A 310 14.51 -6.94 -19.85
CA HIS A 310 14.44 -8.40 -19.92
C HIS A 310 14.84 -8.92 -21.32
N TYR A 311 16.09 -8.65 -21.70
CA TYR A 311 16.59 -8.94 -23.05
C TYR A 311 16.61 -10.45 -23.37
N LYS A 312 16.76 -11.32 -22.38
CA LYS A 312 16.65 -12.78 -22.57
C LYS A 312 15.25 -13.18 -23.03
N THR A 313 14.22 -12.66 -22.38
CA THR A 313 12.82 -12.87 -22.77
C THR A 313 12.55 -12.35 -24.17
N VAL A 314 13.06 -11.15 -24.53
CA VAL A 314 12.95 -10.61 -25.90
C VAL A 314 13.48 -11.60 -26.94
N LEU A 315 14.67 -12.16 -26.71
CA LEU A 315 15.27 -13.12 -27.62
C LEU A 315 14.52 -14.45 -27.63
N ALA A 316 14.03 -14.90 -26.49
CA ALA A 316 13.28 -16.15 -26.37
C ALA A 316 11.99 -16.11 -27.19
N ILE A 317 11.21 -15.03 -27.12
CA ILE A 317 9.91 -14.94 -27.80
C ILE A 317 10.00 -14.50 -29.27
N THR A 318 11.09 -13.83 -29.67
CA THR A 318 11.28 -13.41 -31.07
C THR A 318 12.08 -14.41 -31.92
N ARG A 319 12.69 -15.44 -31.31
CA ARG A 319 13.45 -16.46 -32.06
C ARG A 319 12.53 -17.19 -33.04
N GLN A 320 13.07 -17.50 -34.23
CA GLN A 320 12.37 -18.24 -35.28
C GLN A 320 11.05 -17.61 -35.78
N PHE A 321 10.78 -16.33 -35.45
CA PHE A 321 9.54 -15.67 -35.88
C PHE A 321 9.38 -15.66 -37.41
N ALA A 322 10.45 -15.45 -38.18
CA ALA A 322 10.39 -15.50 -39.64
C ALA A 322 10.19 -16.92 -40.23
N LYS A 323 10.40 -17.97 -39.42
CA LYS A 323 10.12 -19.37 -39.80
C LYS A 323 8.66 -19.70 -39.54
N ASN A 324 8.13 -19.25 -38.40
CA ASN A 324 6.77 -19.55 -37.96
C ASN A 324 5.74 -18.65 -38.66
N HIS A 325 6.09 -17.39 -38.94
CA HIS A 325 5.21 -16.38 -39.54
C HIS A 325 5.96 -15.56 -40.62
N PRO A 326 6.30 -16.16 -41.77
CA PRO A 326 7.18 -15.55 -42.77
C PRO A 326 6.62 -14.27 -43.44
N GLU A 327 5.29 -14.11 -43.48
CA GLU A 327 4.61 -12.98 -44.13
C GLU A 327 4.03 -11.97 -43.14
N HIS A 328 4.34 -12.11 -41.84
CA HIS A 328 3.73 -11.26 -40.82
C HIS A 328 4.23 -9.81 -40.91
N PRO A 329 3.35 -8.79 -40.86
CA PRO A 329 3.74 -7.39 -41.02
C PRO A 329 4.78 -6.91 -40.00
N GLN A 330 4.79 -7.51 -38.80
CA GLN A 330 5.68 -7.15 -37.70
C GLN A 330 7.02 -7.90 -37.70
N LEU A 331 7.29 -8.73 -38.72
CA LEU A 331 8.51 -9.53 -38.80
C LEU A 331 9.75 -8.65 -38.66
N ILE A 332 9.88 -7.59 -39.46
CA ILE A 332 11.06 -6.72 -39.41
C ILE A 332 11.23 -6.06 -38.04
N ASP A 333 10.13 -5.61 -37.42
CA ASP A 333 10.18 -4.94 -36.11
C ASP A 333 10.67 -5.88 -35.00
N ASN A 334 10.20 -7.13 -35.01
CA ASN A 334 10.66 -8.17 -34.08
C ASN A 334 12.16 -8.41 -34.20
N TYR A 335 12.69 -8.48 -35.43
CA TYR A 335 14.12 -8.70 -35.66
C TYR A 335 15.00 -7.48 -35.33
N ILE A 336 14.52 -6.26 -35.59
CA ILE A 336 15.21 -5.04 -35.14
C ILE A 336 15.30 -5.01 -33.61
N LEU A 337 14.21 -5.37 -32.93
CA LEU A 337 14.16 -5.42 -31.48
C LEU A 337 15.07 -6.52 -30.90
N ALA A 338 15.08 -7.70 -31.52
CA ALA A 338 15.99 -8.79 -31.18
C ALA A 338 17.47 -8.39 -31.37
N ALA A 339 17.82 -7.71 -32.46
CA ALA A 339 19.18 -7.22 -32.68
C ALA A 339 19.62 -6.21 -31.61
N ARG A 340 18.72 -5.30 -31.20
CA ARG A 340 18.99 -4.37 -30.09
C ARG A 340 19.18 -5.11 -28.76
N ALA A 341 18.36 -6.13 -28.49
CA ALA A 341 18.52 -6.97 -27.31
C ALA A 341 19.85 -7.73 -27.32
N LEU A 342 20.26 -8.31 -28.46
CA LEU A 342 21.58 -8.94 -28.64
C LEU A 342 22.73 -7.98 -28.35
N ALA A 343 22.67 -6.75 -28.86
CA ALA A 343 23.68 -5.74 -28.59
C ALA A 343 23.75 -5.37 -27.10
N LYS A 344 22.60 -5.30 -26.41
CA LYS A 344 22.53 -4.99 -24.98
C LYS A 344 23.11 -6.07 -24.07
N ILE A 345 23.10 -7.32 -24.51
CA ILE A 345 23.75 -8.44 -23.80
C ILE A 345 25.21 -8.67 -24.24
N GLY A 346 25.80 -7.73 -24.99
CA GLY A 346 27.20 -7.80 -25.45
C GLY A 346 27.43 -8.65 -26.71
N ALA A 347 26.38 -9.23 -27.31
CA ALA A 347 26.48 -10.04 -28.52
C ALA A 347 26.37 -9.18 -29.79
N VAL A 348 27.20 -8.15 -29.91
CA VAL A 348 27.13 -7.15 -31.00
C VAL A 348 27.37 -7.79 -32.37
N ASP A 349 28.31 -8.72 -32.50
CA ASP A 349 28.57 -9.42 -33.77
C ASP A 349 27.34 -10.20 -34.26
N LYS A 350 26.64 -10.88 -33.35
CA LYS A 350 25.40 -11.59 -33.67
C LYS A 350 24.28 -10.63 -34.05
N ALA A 351 24.20 -9.47 -33.40
CA ALA A 351 23.24 -8.42 -33.76
C ALA A 351 23.50 -7.89 -35.18
N GLN A 352 24.77 -7.65 -35.54
CA GLN A 352 25.14 -7.20 -36.87
C GLN A 352 24.85 -8.27 -37.94
N GLN A 353 25.22 -9.54 -37.70
CA GLN A 353 24.90 -10.65 -38.59
C GLN A 353 23.39 -10.78 -38.82
N LEU A 354 22.59 -10.67 -37.75
CA LEU A 354 21.13 -10.75 -37.85
C LEU A 354 20.57 -9.65 -38.77
N LEU A 355 21.00 -8.39 -38.58
CA LEU A 355 20.53 -7.27 -39.40
C LEU A 355 21.01 -7.37 -40.87
N GLN A 356 22.23 -7.88 -41.12
CA GLN A 356 22.74 -8.12 -42.46
C GLN A 356 21.93 -9.20 -43.19
N GLN A 357 21.65 -10.33 -42.53
CA GLN A 357 20.80 -11.39 -43.08
C GLN A 357 19.41 -10.87 -43.45
N MET A 358 18.86 -9.98 -42.63
CA MET A 358 17.57 -9.35 -42.90
C MET A 358 17.59 -8.43 -44.13
N LEU A 359 18.67 -7.67 -44.35
CA LEU A 359 18.84 -6.87 -45.57
C LEU A 359 19.01 -7.71 -46.82
N THR A 360 19.68 -8.86 -46.73
CA THR A 360 19.82 -9.79 -47.85
C THR A 360 18.49 -10.46 -48.20
N ARG A 361 17.70 -10.84 -47.19
CA ARG A 361 16.42 -11.53 -47.38
C ARG A 361 15.28 -10.58 -47.78
N PHE A 362 15.33 -9.31 -47.35
CA PHE A 362 14.28 -8.32 -47.59
C PHE A 362 14.86 -6.98 -48.09
N PRO A 363 15.48 -6.95 -49.29
CA PRO A 363 16.18 -5.77 -49.80
C PRO A 363 15.26 -4.56 -50.06
N ASP A 364 14.02 -4.80 -50.51
CA ASP A 364 13.06 -3.78 -50.92
C ASP A 364 11.99 -3.47 -49.85
N HIS A 365 12.20 -3.94 -48.61
CA HIS A 365 11.22 -3.69 -47.54
C HIS A 365 11.18 -2.21 -47.16
N ALA A 366 9.99 -1.68 -46.86
CA ALA A 366 9.78 -0.29 -46.44
C ALA A 366 10.63 0.16 -45.23
N LYS A 367 11.13 -0.82 -44.45
CA LYS A 367 11.96 -0.63 -43.25
C LYS A 367 13.45 -0.94 -43.47
N ALA A 368 13.89 -1.24 -44.69
CA ALA A 368 15.30 -1.53 -44.99
C ALA A 368 16.23 -0.36 -44.61
N ALA A 369 15.79 0.88 -44.79
CA ALA A 369 16.53 2.06 -44.33
C ALA A 369 16.74 2.07 -42.80
N GLN A 370 15.72 1.68 -42.02
CA GLN A 370 15.79 1.60 -40.56
C GLN A 370 16.74 0.48 -40.09
N ILE A 371 16.77 -0.65 -40.81
CA ILE A 371 17.73 -1.74 -40.56
C ILE A 371 19.17 -1.24 -40.80
N ARG A 372 19.44 -0.59 -41.94
CA ARG A 372 20.77 -0.01 -42.25
C ARG A 372 21.22 1.00 -41.20
N HIS A 373 20.31 1.88 -40.78
CA HIS A 373 20.59 2.86 -39.72
C HIS A 373 20.94 2.18 -38.40
N THR A 374 20.17 1.16 -37.99
CA THR A 374 20.45 0.41 -36.74
C THR A 374 21.78 -0.32 -36.83
N LEU A 375 22.11 -0.92 -37.97
CA LEU A 375 23.39 -1.59 -38.20
C LEU A 375 24.57 -0.61 -38.06
N LYS A 376 24.47 0.58 -38.67
CA LYS A 376 25.50 1.63 -38.57
C LYS A 376 25.75 2.05 -37.11
N LEU A 377 24.67 2.27 -36.35
CA LEU A 377 24.77 2.62 -34.93
C LEU A 377 25.46 1.53 -34.07
N LEU A 378 25.31 0.26 -34.44
CA LEU A 378 25.98 -0.84 -33.74
C LEU A 378 27.47 -0.90 -34.08
N GLN A 379 27.85 -0.56 -35.31
CA GLN A 379 29.24 -0.52 -35.76
C GLN A 379 30.03 0.65 -35.15
N GLU A 380 29.39 1.80 -34.92
CA GLU A 380 30.02 2.97 -34.30
C GLU A 380 30.26 2.81 -32.78
N LYS A 381 29.60 1.83 -32.13
CA LYS A 381 29.70 1.57 -30.69
C LYS A 381 30.68 0.44 -30.31
N THR A 382 31.26 -0.21 -31.32
CA THR A 382 32.31 -1.23 -31.16
C THR A 382 33.65 -0.54 -31.30
#